data_AF-A0A7W9CZJ8-F1
#
_entry.id   AF-A0A7W9CZJ8-F1
#
_cell.length_a   1.000
_cell.length_b   1.000
_cell.length_c   1.000
_cell.angle_alpha   90.00
_cell.angle_beta   90.00
_cell.angle_gamma   90.00
#
_symmetry.space_group_name_H-M   'P 1'
#
loop_
_entity.id
_entity.type
_entity.pdbx_description
1 polymer ?
#
loop_
_entity_poly.entity_id
_entity_poly.type
_entity_poly.pdbx_seq_one_letter_code
_entity_poly.pdbx_strand_id
1 'polypeptide(L)'
;MQRKMTRRRVFLFSALLLTIVGGLALRRYGYAMHLPFVAVKYGGSLLWGAMVYWLLATIFVSTRRFRVASAAAIVAVFVELFRLWHTPALDAFRLTTAGALLLGRVFSPWNILAYATGIAMALVLDRALSGPKPSV
;
A
#
# COMPACT_ATOMS: atom_id res chain seq x y z
N MET A 1 8.44 -15.90 -23.24
CA MET A 1 7.75 -14.70 -22.71
C MET A 1 6.75 -15.03 -21.60
N GLN A 2 5.91 -16.07 -21.75
CA GLN A 2 4.86 -16.44 -20.77
C GLN A 2 5.36 -16.77 -19.36
N ARG A 3 6.41 -17.59 -19.19
CA ARG A 3 6.98 -17.95 -17.87
C ARG A 3 7.44 -16.73 -17.04
N LYS A 4 7.99 -15.68 -17.67
CA LYS A 4 8.42 -14.45 -16.97
C LYS A 4 7.21 -13.66 -16.44
N MET A 5 6.11 -13.61 -17.20
CA MET A 5 4.88 -12.94 -16.76
C MET A 5 4.20 -13.68 -15.61
N THR A 6 4.15 -15.01 -15.65
CA THR A 6 3.58 -15.82 -14.57
C THR A 6 4.39 -15.68 -13.28
N ARG A 7 5.73 -15.73 -13.36
CA ARG A 7 6.60 -15.55 -12.19
C ARG A 7 6.44 -14.17 -11.56
N ARG A 8 6.31 -13.12 -12.39
CA ARG A 8 6.03 -11.76 -11.93
C ARG A 8 4.66 -11.66 -11.26
N ARG A 9 3.61 -12.24 -11.84
CA ARG A 9 2.27 -12.25 -11.22
C ARG A 9 2.27 -12.94 -9.86
N VAL A 10 2.89 -14.11 -9.76
CA VAL A 10 3.02 -14.83 -8.49
C VAL A 10 3.76 -13.97 -7.47
N PHE A 11 4.88 -13.35 -7.85
CA PHE A 11 5.62 -12.45 -6.96
C PHE A 11 4.77 -11.26 -6.48
N LEU A 12 4.08 -10.57 -7.39
CA LEU A 12 3.23 -9.42 -7.05
C LEU A 12 2.10 -9.84 -6.10
N PHE A 13 1.49 -10.99 -6.34
CA PHE A 13 0.43 -11.53 -5.50
C PHE A 13 0.95 -11.95 -4.12
N SER A 14 2.11 -12.63 -4.06
CA SER A 14 2.76 -12.97 -2.79
C SER A 14 3.15 -11.71 -1.99
N ALA A 15 3.71 -10.70 -2.66
CA ALA A 15 4.05 -9.42 -2.05
C ALA A 15 2.80 -8.72 -1.51
N LEU A 16 1.71 -8.69 -2.27
CA LEU A 16 0.42 -8.17 -1.81
C LEU A 16 -0.04 -8.88 -0.53
N LEU A 17 -0.06 -10.22 -0.54
CA LEU A 17 -0.53 -11.02 0.60
C LEU A 17 0.32 -10.78 1.85
N LEU A 18 1.66 -10.78 1.70
CA LEU A 18 2.59 -10.49 2.78
C LEU A 18 2.42 -9.07 3.33
N THR A 19 2.15 -8.10 2.45
CA THR A 19 1.91 -6.70 2.87
C THR A 19 0.61 -6.58 3.66
N ILE A 20 -0.45 -7.29 3.26
CA ILE A 20 -1.73 -7.33 3.98
C ILE A 20 -1.55 -7.98 5.35
N VAL A 21 -0.93 -9.17 5.40
CA VAL A 21 -0.70 -9.90 6.66
C VAL A 21 0.20 -9.08 7.58
N GLY A 22 1.28 -8.50 7.06
CA GLY A 22 2.18 -7.63 7.80
C GLY A 22 1.49 -6.38 8.32
N GLY A 23 0.64 -5.74 7.51
CA GLY A 23 -0.13 -4.56 7.92
C GLY A 23 -1.15 -4.89 9.01
N LEU A 24 -1.82 -6.04 8.90
CA LEU A 24 -2.77 -6.50 9.90
C LEU A 24 -2.07 -6.89 11.21
N ALA A 25 -0.95 -7.61 11.12
CA ALA A 25 -0.13 -7.99 12.25
C ALA A 25 0.46 -6.75 12.95
N LEU A 26 0.94 -5.77 12.20
CA LEU A 26 1.44 -4.51 12.76
C LEU A 26 0.34 -3.75 13.50
N ARG A 27 -0.88 -3.71 12.94
CA ARG A 27 -2.02 -3.04 13.60
C ARG A 27 -2.56 -3.81 14.81
N ARG A 28 -2.48 -5.14 14.80
CA ARG A 28 -2.99 -6.01 15.88
C ARG A 28 -1.99 -6.22 17.01
N TYR A 29 -0.72 -6.41 16.68
CA TYR A 29 0.35 -6.75 17.63
C TYR A 29 1.35 -5.62 17.85
N GLY A 30 1.35 -4.55 17.04
CA GLY A 30 2.31 -3.45 17.19
C GLY A 30 2.28 -2.82 18.59
N TYR A 31 1.09 -2.61 19.14
CA TYR A 31 0.95 -2.12 20.52
C TYR A 31 1.30 -3.17 21.58
N ALA A 32 1.02 -4.46 21.30
CA ALA A 32 1.37 -5.57 22.20
C ALA A 32 2.88 -5.83 22.25
N MET A 33 3.61 -5.47 21.19
CA MET A 33 5.07 -5.60 21.06
C MET A 33 5.82 -4.34 21.52
N HIS A 34 5.15 -3.40 22.20
CA HIS A 34 5.74 -2.16 22.69
C HIS A 34 6.37 -1.29 21.59
N LEU A 35 5.93 -1.44 20.33
CA LEU A 35 6.46 -0.62 19.25
C LEU A 35 6.04 0.84 19.45
N PRO A 36 6.92 1.79 19.12
CA PRO A 36 6.59 3.21 19.21
C PRO A 36 5.38 3.53 18.34
N PHE A 37 4.51 4.42 18.85
CA PHE A 37 3.29 4.86 18.17
C PHE A 37 3.53 5.27 16.70
N VAL A 38 4.68 5.90 16.43
CA VAL A 38 5.14 6.30 15.10
C VAL A 38 5.31 5.07 14.19
N ALA A 39 5.93 3.99 14.66
CA ALA A 39 6.13 2.78 13.87
C ALA A 39 4.80 2.07 13.56
N VAL A 40 3.89 1.99 14.53
CA VAL A 40 2.57 1.36 14.30
C VAL A 40 1.69 2.20 13.38
N LYS A 41 1.65 3.52 13.60
CA LYS A 41 0.84 4.45 12.81
C LYS A 41 1.38 4.61 11.39
N TYR A 42 2.63 5.01 11.25
CA TYR A 42 3.22 5.27 9.93
C TYR A 42 3.62 4.00 9.21
N GLY A 43 4.03 2.95 9.90
CA GLY A 43 4.30 1.64 9.28
C GLY A 43 3.03 1.05 8.66
N GLY A 44 1.88 1.19 9.33
CA GLY A 44 0.59 0.80 8.76
C GLY A 44 0.24 1.60 7.49
N SER A 45 0.50 2.91 7.49
CA SER A 45 0.31 3.75 6.30
C SER A 45 1.28 3.36 5.17
N LEU A 46 2.56 3.12 5.49
CA LEU A 46 3.58 2.68 4.53
C LEU A 46 3.18 1.38 3.82
N LEU A 47 2.75 0.39 4.61
CA LEU A 47 2.27 -0.90 4.11
C LEU A 47 0.99 -0.75 3.29
N TRP A 48 0.08 0.14 3.68
CA TRP A 48 -1.12 0.42 2.89
C TRP A 48 -0.78 1.03 1.52
N GLY A 49 0.16 1.97 1.45
CA GLY A 49 0.61 2.55 0.18
C GLY A 49 1.25 1.50 -0.73
N ALA A 50 2.12 0.65 -0.17
CA ALA A 50 2.70 -0.48 -0.88
C ALA A 50 1.64 -1.46 -1.38
N MET A 51 0.63 -1.78 -0.57
CA MET A 51 -0.50 -2.65 -0.92
C MET A 51 -1.26 -2.13 -2.15
N VAL A 52 -1.57 -0.83 -2.21
CA VAL A 52 -2.25 -0.21 -3.36
C VAL A 52 -1.40 -0.36 -4.63
N TYR A 53 -0.08 -0.14 -4.54
CA TYR A 53 0.82 -0.38 -5.67
C TYR A 53 0.78 -1.84 -6.12
N TRP A 54 0.93 -2.80 -5.19
CA TRP A 54 0.93 -4.23 -5.54
C TRP A 54 -0.37 -4.68 -6.18
N LEU A 55 -1.51 -4.19 -5.69
CA LEU A 55 -2.83 -4.48 -6.26
C LEU A 55 -2.92 -3.98 -7.70
N LEU A 56 -2.58 -2.71 -7.94
CA LEU A 56 -2.59 -2.13 -9.29
C LEU A 56 -1.56 -2.79 -10.20
N ALA A 57 -0.38 -3.15 -9.70
CA ALA A 57 0.63 -3.87 -10.47
C ALA A 57 0.18 -5.28 -10.86
N THR A 58 -0.61 -5.93 -10.01
CA THR A 58 -1.18 -7.27 -10.25
C THR A 58 -2.32 -7.23 -11.26
N ILE A 59 -3.14 -6.19 -11.25
CA ILE A 59 -4.21 -5.97 -12.23
C ILE A 59 -3.60 -5.54 -13.58
N PHE A 60 -2.73 -4.53 -13.57
CA PHE A 60 -2.16 -3.89 -14.75
C PHE A 60 -0.73 -4.40 -15.05
N VAL A 61 -0.57 -5.73 -15.14
CA VAL A 61 0.74 -6.37 -15.32
C VAL A 61 1.45 -5.93 -16.61
N SER A 62 0.71 -5.60 -17.67
CA SER A 62 1.28 -5.16 -18.96
C SER A 62 1.64 -3.67 -19.00
N THR A 63 1.22 -2.88 -18.01
CA THR A 63 1.41 -1.43 -18.00
C THR A 63 2.79 -1.05 -17.46
N ARG A 64 3.35 0.07 -17.95
CA ARG A 64 4.63 0.62 -17.47
C ARG A 64 4.55 0.86 -15.97
N ARG A 65 5.49 0.28 -15.20
CA ARG A 65 5.55 0.33 -13.72
C ARG A 65 5.39 1.74 -13.14
N PHE A 66 5.94 2.74 -13.83
CA PHE A 66 5.82 4.15 -13.42
C PHE A 66 4.37 4.66 -13.48
N ARG A 67 3.58 4.27 -14.50
CA ARG A 67 2.15 4.62 -14.56
C ARG A 67 1.36 3.99 -13.43
N VAL A 68 1.71 2.75 -13.05
CA VAL A 68 1.11 2.07 -11.90
C VAL A 68 1.41 2.80 -10.60
N ALA A 69 2.66 3.24 -10.40
CA ALA A 69 3.05 4.05 -9.25
C ALA A 69 2.33 5.41 -9.21
N SER A 70 2.23 6.10 -10.34
CA SER A 70 1.47 7.36 -10.43
C SER A 70 -0.01 7.16 -10.11
N ALA A 71 -0.64 6.10 -10.65
CA ALA A 71 -2.02 5.77 -10.34
C ALA A 71 -2.22 5.44 -8.85
N ALA A 72 -1.29 4.68 -8.24
CA ALA A 72 -1.32 4.39 -6.81
C ALA A 72 -1.19 5.67 -5.96
N ALA A 73 -0.31 6.59 -6.36
CA ALA A 73 -0.12 7.87 -5.66
C ALA A 73 -1.37 8.75 -5.78
N ILE A 74 -1.98 8.82 -6.97
CA ILE A 74 -3.25 9.51 -7.19
C ILE A 74 -4.34 8.92 -6.28
N VAL A 75 -4.50 7.59 -6.26
CA VAL A 75 -5.47 6.91 -5.38
C VAL A 75 -5.19 7.24 -3.91
N ALA A 76 -3.94 7.21 -3.47
CA ALA A 76 -3.58 7.53 -2.09
C ALA A 76 -3.95 8.98 -1.71
N VAL A 77 -3.69 9.94 -2.60
CA VAL A 77 -4.06 11.35 -2.41
C VAL A 77 -5.58 11.50 -2.41
N PHE A 78 -6.30 10.88 -3.34
CA PHE A 78 -7.77 10.91 -3.38
C PHE A 78 -8.38 10.31 -2.11
N VAL A 79 -7.88 9.17 -1.64
CA VAL A 79 -8.36 8.54 -0.39
C VAL A 79 -8.11 9.45 0.81
N GLU A 80 -6.95 10.11 0.89
CA GLU A 80 -6.67 11.04 1.97
C GLU A 80 -7.54 12.30 1.88
N LEU A 81 -7.74 12.89 0.69
CA LEU A 81 -8.66 14.03 0.49
C LEU A 81 -10.12 13.65 0.77
N PHE A 82 -10.52 12.43 0.46
CA PHE A 82 -11.85 11.91 0.79
C PHE A 82 -12.09 11.85 2.30
N ARG A 83 -11.03 11.86 3.13
CA ARG A 83 -11.17 12.01 4.60
C ARG A 83 -11.71 13.37 5.02
N LEU A 84 -11.51 14.41 4.22
CA LEU A 84 -12.06 15.75 4.49
C LEU A 84 -13.57 15.83 4.26
N TRP A 85 -14.13 14.85 3.54
CA TRP A 85 -15.58 14.76 3.36
C TRP A 85 -16.21 14.09 4.58
N HIS A 86 -17.09 14.82 5.28
CA HIS A 86 -17.77 14.36 6.49
C HIS A 86 -19.27 14.26 6.21
N THR A 87 -19.79 13.03 6.20
CA THR A 87 -21.24 12.78 6.23
C THR A 87 -21.55 11.80 7.35
N PRO A 88 -22.73 11.87 7.97
CA PRO A 88 -23.08 11.00 9.10
C PRO A 88 -22.93 9.51 8.77
N ALA A 89 -23.26 9.10 7.55
CA ALA A 89 -23.10 7.72 7.08
C ALA A 89 -21.62 7.34 6.89
N LEU A 90 -20.78 8.24 6.37
CA LEU A 90 -19.35 8.00 6.19
C LEU A 90 -18.62 7.94 7.53
N ASP A 91 -18.97 8.80 8.47
CA ASP A 91 -18.35 8.81 9.80
C ASP A 91 -18.77 7.56 10.59
N ALA A 92 -20.03 7.13 10.50
CA ALA A 92 -20.47 5.84 11.03
C ALA A 92 -19.69 4.67 10.43
N PHE A 93 -19.41 4.69 9.12
CA PHE A 93 -18.59 3.67 8.48
C PHE A 93 -17.11 3.73 8.94
N ARG A 94 -16.52 4.92 9.14
CA ARG A 94 -15.15 5.09 9.67
C ARG A 94 -14.98 4.58 11.09
N LEU A 95 -16.05 4.54 11.88
CA LEU A 95 -16.05 3.94 13.22
C LEU A 95 -15.97 2.41 13.18
N THR A 96 -16.37 1.76 12.08
CA THR A 96 -16.21 0.32 11.90
C THR A 96 -14.74 -0.05 11.70
N THR A 97 -14.36 -1.28 12.06
CA THR A 97 -12.99 -1.80 11.83
C THR A 97 -12.63 -1.75 10.34
N ALA A 98 -13.58 -2.08 9.45
CA ALA A 98 -13.37 -2.04 8.01
C ALA A 98 -13.11 -0.61 7.52
N GLY A 99 -13.92 0.36 7.92
CA GLY A 99 -13.74 1.77 7.55
C GLY A 99 -12.47 2.38 8.14
N ALA A 100 -12.12 2.05 9.38
CA ALA A 100 -10.86 2.48 9.99
C ALA A 100 -9.63 1.92 9.25
N LEU A 101 -9.71 0.70 8.70
CA LEU A 101 -8.64 0.08 7.94
C LEU A 101 -8.54 0.60 6.49
N LEU A 102 -9.69 0.80 5.83
CA LEU A 102 -9.78 1.18 4.42
C LEU A 102 -9.68 2.69 4.20
N LEU A 103 -10.46 3.46 4.96
CA LEU A 103 -10.56 4.92 4.80
C LEU A 103 -9.69 5.66 5.79
N GLY A 104 -9.46 5.12 6.99
CA GLY A 104 -8.78 5.84 8.08
C GLY A 104 -9.67 6.91 8.71
N ARG A 105 -9.28 7.37 9.90
CA ARG A 105 -10.13 8.25 10.74
C ARG A 105 -9.82 9.75 10.62
N VAL A 106 -8.56 10.10 10.34
CA VAL A 106 -8.10 11.49 10.40
C VAL A 106 -7.22 11.78 9.18
N PHE A 107 -7.46 12.93 8.56
CA PHE A 107 -6.60 13.48 7.53
C PHE A 107 -5.22 13.81 8.10
N SER A 108 -4.15 13.35 7.45
CA SER A 108 -2.79 13.74 7.78
C SER A 108 -1.93 13.82 6.52
N PRO A 109 -1.31 14.98 6.22
CA PRO A 109 -0.35 15.10 5.12
C PRO A 109 0.81 14.11 5.25
N TRP A 110 1.19 13.77 6.49
CA TRP A 110 2.21 12.75 6.76
C TRP A 110 1.82 11.35 6.30
N ASN A 111 0.51 11.03 6.21
CA ASN A 111 0.07 9.78 5.61
C ASN A 111 0.36 9.78 4.11
N ILE A 112 0.18 10.91 3.42
CA ILE A 112 0.51 11.02 1.99
C ILE A 112 1.99 10.73 1.77
N LEU A 113 2.87 11.29 2.61
CA LEU A 113 4.30 10.99 2.57
C LEU A 113 4.57 9.50 2.83
N ALA A 114 3.97 8.92 3.87
CA ALA A 114 4.12 7.49 4.17
C ALA A 114 3.63 6.60 3.01
N TYR A 115 2.49 6.92 2.39
CA TYR A 115 2.00 6.21 1.22
C TYR A 115 2.95 6.34 0.04
N ALA A 116 3.46 7.54 -0.22
CA ALA A 116 4.41 7.78 -1.29
C ALA A 116 5.71 6.98 -1.08
N THR A 117 6.23 6.95 0.15
CA THR A 117 7.39 6.11 0.51
C THR A 117 7.10 4.63 0.28
N GLY A 118 5.94 4.13 0.70
CA GLY A 118 5.54 2.73 0.49
C GLY A 118 5.41 2.36 -0.98
N ILE A 119 4.81 3.24 -1.79
CA ILE A 119 4.69 3.07 -3.24
C ILE A 119 6.08 3.07 -3.90
N ALA A 120 6.96 3.99 -3.50
CA ALA A 120 8.32 4.07 -4.02
C ALA A 120 9.12 2.80 -3.71
N MET A 121 9.06 2.32 -2.46
CA MET A 121 9.72 1.06 -2.06
C MET A 121 9.18 -0.14 -2.85
N ALA A 122 7.85 -0.25 -3.00
CA ALA A 122 7.23 -1.33 -3.78
C ALA A 122 7.63 -1.28 -5.27
N LEU A 123 7.70 -0.08 -5.84
CA LEU A 123 8.18 0.13 -7.21
C LEU A 123 9.65 -0.29 -7.38
N VAL A 124 10.52 0.07 -6.42
CA VAL A 124 11.94 -0.33 -6.43
C VAL A 124 12.06 -1.85 -6.33
N LEU A 125 11.28 -2.50 -5.46
CA LEU A 125 11.27 -3.97 -5.32
C LEU A 125 10.77 -4.67 -6.59
N ASP A 126 9.65 -4.22 -7.18
CA ASP A 126 9.16 -4.74 -8.47
C ASP A 126 10.22 -4.55 -9.57
N ARG A 127 10.96 -3.43 -9.54
CA ARG A 127 12.06 -3.19 -10.49
C ARG A 127 13.27 -4.09 -10.27
N ALA A 128 13.73 -4.27 -9.05
CA ALA A 128 14.89 -5.10 -8.73
C ALA A 128 14.66 -6.57 -9.10
N LEU A 129 13.46 -7.09 -8.82
CA LEU A 129 13.13 -8.50 -9.04
C LEU A 129 12.67 -8.82 -10.46
N SER A 130 12.19 -7.81 -11.20
CA SER A 130 11.75 -7.95 -12.59
C SER A 130 12.67 -7.23 -13.60
N GLY A 131 13.81 -6.71 -13.17
CA GLY A 131 14.83 -6.07 -14.00
C GLY A 131 15.74 -7.10 -14.68
N PRO A 132 16.40 -6.75 -15.81
CA PRO A 132 17.45 -7.59 -16.36
C PRO A 132 18.52 -7.82 -15.28
N LYS A 133 18.99 -9.07 -15.14
CA LYS A 133 20.18 -9.40 -14.33
C LYS A 133 21.30 -8.44 -14.80
N PRO A 134 22.00 -7.73 -13.90
CA PRO A 134 23.20 -7.03 -14.31
C PRO A 134 24.13 -8.07 -14.91
N SER A 135 24.43 -7.95 -16.19
CA SER A 135 25.51 -8.70 -16.83
C SER A 135 26.80 -8.16 -16.24
N VAL A 136 27.35 -8.92 -15.28
CA VAL A 136 28.78 -8.85 -14.94
C VAL A 136 29.53 -9.59 -16.04
#